data_AF-A0A2M7PBR6-F1
#
_entry.id   AF-A0A2M7PBR6-F1
#
_cell.length_a   1.000
_cell.length_b   1.000
_cell.length_c   1.000
_cell.angle_alpha   90.00
_cell.angle_beta   90.00
_cell.angle_gamma   90.00
#
_symmetry.space_group_name_H-M   'P 1'
#
loop_
_entity.id
_entity.type
_entity.pdbx_description
1 polymer ?
#
loop_
_entity_poly.entity_id
_entity_poly.type
_entity_poly.pdbx_seq_one_letter_code
_entity_poly.pdbx_strand_id
1 'polypeptide(L)'
;QLNTKLDTILNLLTYEKDGIHALPFVKTNISGGGMSFASTRPYAEGDILELKMLLPMQPPVAMITYGEVTTVEKTDDSFTIGLIFTAIDEELRDEIIRFVFKTQRDMLREKHK
;
A
#
# COMPACT_ATOMS: atom_id res chain seq x y z
N GLN A 1 8.19 7.64 26.72
CA GLN A 1 9.48 7.23 26.12
C GLN A 1 9.67 5.71 26.11
N LEU A 2 9.35 4.98 27.19
CA LEU A 2 9.44 3.52 27.21
C LEU A 2 8.42 2.86 26.26
N ASN A 3 7.14 3.26 26.34
CA ASN A 3 6.07 2.68 25.52
C ASN A 3 6.36 2.80 24.02
N THR A 4 6.76 3.99 23.55
CA THR A 4 7.08 4.22 22.13
C THR A 4 8.17 3.29 21.59
N LYS A 5 9.21 2.99 22.40
CA LYS A 5 10.27 2.04 22.00
C LYS A 5 9.74 0.61 21.96
N LEU A 6 8.91 0.24 22.94
CA LEU A 6 8.25 -1.06 23.00
C LEU A 6 7.32 -1.27 21.80
N ASP A 7 6.49 -0.27 21.48
CA ASP A 7 5.58 -0.27 20.33
C ASP A 7 6.36 -0.40 19.02
N THR A 8 7.51 0.28 18.92
CA THR A 8 8.40 0.17 17.75
C THR A 8 8.96 -1.24 17.59
N ILE A 9 9.41 -1.87 18.70
CA ILE A 9 9.93 -3.24 18.69
C ILE A 9 8.82 -4.26 18.37
N LEU A 10 7.62 -4.09 18.95
CA LEU A 10 6.46 -4.94 18.68
C LEU A 10 6.04 -4.89 17.21
N ASN A 11 5.97 -3.68 16.65
CA ASN A 11 5.74 -3.50 15.22
C ASN A 11 6.83 -4.21 14.41
N LEU A 12 8.11 -4.00 14.75
CA LEU A 12 9.25 -4.66 14.13
C LEU A 12 9.29 -6.19 14.30
N LEU A 13 8.62 -6.81 15.26
CA LEU A 13 8.60 -8.27 15.36
C LEU A 13 7.39 -8.87 14.63
N THR A 14 6.30 -8.11 14.55
CA THR A 14 5.07 -8.54 13.89
C THR A 14 5.26 -8.55 12.37
N TYR A 15 5.93 -7.53 11.83
CA TYR A 15 6.31 -7.47 10.41
C TYR A 15 7.22 -8.63 9.95
N GLU A 16 7.91 -9.32 10.86
CA GLU A 16 8.85 -10.42 10.55
C GLU A 16 8.13 -11.68 10.18
N LYS A 17 7.05 -11.97 10.89
CA LYS A 17 6.23 -13.16 10.65
C LYS A 17 5.43 -13.08 9.36
N ASP A 18 5.05 -11.86 8.95
CA ASP A 18 4.19 -11.65 7.78
C ASP A 18 4.97 -11.34 6.49
N GLY A 19 6.31 -11.26 6.56
CA GLY A 19 7.18 -10.95 5.41
C GLY A 19 7.19 -9.46 5.02
N ILE A 20 6.77 -8.58 5.93
CA ILE A 20 6.58 -7.14 5.68
C ILE A 20 7.91 -6.35 5.79
N HIS A 21 8.96 -6.92 6.39
CA HIS A 21 10.24 -6.22 6.62
C HIS A 21 11.09 -5.89 5.41
N ALA A 22 10.98 -6.70 4.37
CA ALA A 22 11.81 -6.57 3.18
C ALA A 22 11.02 -5.98 2.00
N LEU A 23 9.86 -5.34 2.28
CA LEU A 23 9.06 -4.75 1.22
C LEU A 23 9.83 -3.60 0.58
N PRO A 24 10.00 -3.60 -0.76
CA PRO A 24 10.64 -2.50 -1.45
C PRO A 24 9.75 -1.25 -1.35
N PHE A 25 10.38 -0.07 -1.32
CA PHE A 25 9.65 1.17 -1.49
C PHE A 25 9.28 1.34 -2.97
N VAL A 26 7.99 1.19 -3.29
CA VAL A 26 7.49 1.26 -4.67
C VAL A 26 6.58 2.47 -4.81
N LYS A 27 6.78 3.23 -5.89
CA LYS A 27 5.84 4.30 -6.26
C LYS A 27 4.58 3.65 -6.82
N THR A 28 3.46 3.85 -6.16
CA THR A 28 2.15 3.32 -6.56
C THR A 28 1.12 4.45 -6.58
N ASN A 29 -0.01 4.21 -7.24
CA ASN A 29 -1.21 5.01 -7.06
C ASN A 29 -2.17 4.24 -6.16
N ILE A 30 -2.79 4.88 -5.17
CA ILE A 30 -3.67 4.22 -4.20
C ILE A 30 -4.84 5.12 -3.82
N SER A 31 -5.98 4.50 -3.57
CA SER A 31 -7.22 5.11 -3.07
C SER A 31 -7.92 4.16 -2.10
N GLY A 32 -9.01 4.60 -1.45
CA GLY A 32 -9.80 3.71 -0.60
C GLY A 32 -10.47 2.53 -1.34
N GLY A 33 -10.61 2.60 -2.67
CA GLY A 33 -11.25 1.56 -3.47
C GLY A 33 -10.29 0.56 -4.12
N GLY A 34 -9.01 0.90 -4.23
CA GLY A 34 -8.05 0.08 -4.98
C GLY A 34 -6.72 0.80 -5.20
N MET A 35 -5.86 0.19 -6.01
CA MET A 35 -4.54 0.72 -6.31
C MET A 35 -4.08 0.37 -7.72
N SER A 36 -3.02 1.02 -8.18
CA SER A 36 -2.24 0.56 -9.31
C SER A 36 -0.74 0.62 -9.06
N PHE A 37 -0.02 -0.34 -9.63
CA PHE A 37 1.42 -0.49 -9.47
C PHE A 37 2.07 -1.07 -10.73
N ALA A 38 3.37 -0.83 -10.87
CA ALA A 38 4.17 -1.43 -11.94
C ALA A 38 4.62 -2.84 -11.55
N SER A 39 4.55 -3.79 -12.49
CA SER A 39 4.95 -5.18 -12.33
C SER A 39 5.80 -5.64 -13.51
N THR A 40 6.87 -6.39 -13.23
CA THR A 40 7.61 -7.15 -14.26
C THR A 40 6.99 -8.51 -14.54
N ARG A 41 6.07 -8.95 -13.66
CA ARG A 41 5.29 -10.18 -13.84
C ARG A 41 3.98 -9.86 -14.56
N PRO A 42 3.58 -10.68 -15.55
CA PRO A 42 2.26 -10.57 -16.14
C PRO A 42 1.20 -11.05 -15.14
N TYR A 43 0.05 -10.38 -15.14
CA TYR A 43 -1.20 -10.80 -14.50
C TYR A 43 -2.32 -10.76 -15.55
N ALA A 44 -3.45 -11.37 -15.24
CA ALA A 44 -4.67 -11.33 -16.04
C ALA A 44 -5.79 -10.57 -15.31
N GLU A 45 -6.70 -9.97 -16.08
CA GLU A 45 -7.95 -9.45 -15.50
C GLU A 45 -8.73 -10.59 -14.82
N GLY A 46 -9.26 -10.32 -13.64
CA GLY A 46 -9.91 -11.31 -12.78
C GLY A 46 -8.97 -12.05 -11.81
N ASP A 47 -7.65 -11.91 -11.95
CA ASP A 47 -6.71 -12.46 -10.96
C ASP A 47 -6.96 -11.84 -9.58
N ILE A 48 -7.00 -12.67 -8.53
CA ILE A 48 -7.06 -12.21 -7.14
C ILE A 48 -5.65 -12.18 -6.56
N LEU A 49 -5.20 -11.00 -6.13
CA LEU A 49 -3.89 -10.78 -5.54
C LEU A 49 -4.02 -10.52 -4.04
N GLU A 50 -3.20 -11.21 -3.23
CA GLU A 50 -2.91 -10.79 -1.86
C GLU A 50 -1.87 -9.66 -1.89
N LEU A 51 -2.18 -8.56 -1.22
CA LEU A 51 -1.35 -7.37 -1.15
C LEU A 51 -0.90 -7.18 0.29
N LYS A 52 0.41 -7.28 0.51
CA LYS A 52 1.05 -6.92 1.78
C LYS A 52 1.75 -5.59 1.62
N MET A 53 1.36 -4.60 2.40
CA MET A 53 1.86 -3.24 2.28
C MET A 53 2.18 -2.64 3.64
N LEU A 54 3.05 -1.64 3.62
CA LEU A 54 3.36 -0.80 4.76
C LEU A 54 3.19 0.66 4.36
N LEU A 55 2.18 1.34 4.91
CA LEU A 55 1.99 2.76 4.67
C LEU A 55 2.99 3.57 5.52
N PRO A 56 3.74 4.51 4.92
CA PRO A 56 4.75 5.31 5.63
C PRO A 56 4.11 6.43 6.47
N MET A 57 3.24 6.04 7.39
CA MET A 57 2.61 6.90 8.39
C MET A 57 3.42 6.91 9.70
N GLN A 58 2.98 7.71 10.66
CA GLN A 58 3.58 7.79 12.00
C GLN A 58 2.46 7.66 13.05
N PRO A 59 2.26 6.47 13.66
CA PRO A 59 3.02 5.23 13.43
C PRO A 59 2.77 4.61 12.03
N PRO A 60 3.68 3.76 11.51
CA PRO A 60 3.46 3.02 10.26
C PRO A 60 2.25 2.10 10.36
N VAL A 61 1.53 1.92 9.25
CA VAL A 61 0.34 1.05 9.19
C VAL A 61 0.66 -0.17 8.34
N ALA A 62 0.66 -1.34 8.98
CA ALA A 62 0.70 -2.66 8.33
C ALA A 62 -0.63 -2.94 7.66
N MET A 63 -0.63 -3.54 6.48
CA MET A 63 -1.88 -3.98 5.89
C MET A 63 -1.71 -5.22 5.01
N ILE A 64 -2.68 -6.12 5.14
CA ILE A 64 -2.87 -7.27 4.26
C ILE A 64 -4.29 -7.16 3.73
N THR A 65 -4.44 -7.11 2.41
CA THR A 65 -5.73 -6.99 1.74
C THR A 65 -5.73 -7.82 0.46
N TYR A 66 -6.91 -8.04 -0.11
CA TYR A 66 -7.07 -8.72 -1.39
C TYR A 66 -7.67 -7.77 -2.41
N GLY A 67 -7.28 -7.94 -3.67
CA GLY A 67 -7.95 -7.25 -4.76
C GLY A 67 -7.94 -8.01 -6.06
N GLU A 68 -8.92 -7.69 -6.89
CA GLU A 68 -9.11 -8.26 -8.22
C GLU A 68 -8.46 -7.33 -9.24
N VAL A 69 -7.65 -7.90 -10.12
CA VAL A 69 -7.05 -7.18 -11.25
C VAL A 69 -8.16 -6.78 -12.22
N THR A 70 -8.34 -5.48 -12.41
CA THR A 70 -9.35 -4.92 -13.32
C THR A 70 -8.76 -4.35 -14.60
N THR A 71 -7.46 -4.04 -14.60
CA THR A 71 -6.76 -3.54 -15.79
C THR A 71 -5.33 -4.05 -15.82
N VAL A 72 -4.87 -4.41 -17.03
CA VAL A 72 -3.48 -4.76 -17.30
C VAL A 72 -3.02 -3.99 -18.54
N GLU A 73 -2.22 -2.95 -18.32
CA GLU A 73 -1.67 -2.14 -19.40
C GLU A 73 -0.21 -2.51 -19.63
N LYS A 74 0.10 -2.99 -20.84
CA LYS A 74 1.48 -3.27 -21.23
C LYS A 74 2.20 -1.97 -21.56
N THR A 75 3.35 -1.78 -20.93
CA THR A 75 4.37 -0.76 -21.27
C THR A 75 5.56 -1.45 -21.94
N ASP A 76 6.57 -0.68 -22.38
CA ASP A 76 7.72 -1.21 -23.13
C ASP A 76 8.37 -2.44 -22.47
N ASP A 77 8.71 -2.34 -21.18
CA ASP A 77 9.41 -3.38 -20.42
C ASP A 77 8.64 -3.89 -19.18
N SER A 78 7.40 -3.43 -18.95
CA SER A 78 6.64 -3.75 -17.73
C SER A 78 5.13 -3.70 -17.94
N PHE A 79 4.37 -4.01 -16.88
CA PHE A 79 2.92 -3.90 -16.86
C PHE A 79 2.50 -2.89 -15.78
N THR A 80 1.53 -2.05 -16.08
CA THR A 80 0.77 -1.32 -15.07
C THR A 80 -0.46 -2.15 -14.73
N ILE A 81 -0.56 -2.54 -13.46
CA ILE A 81 -1.64 -3.37 -12.94
C ILE A 81 -2.56 -2.48 -12.14
N GLY A 82 -3.84 -2.43 -12.50
CA GLY A 82 -4.89 -1.81 -11.71
C GLY A 82 -5.74 -2.87 -11.03
N LEU A 83 -6.08 -2.64 -9.77
CA LEU A 83 -6.94 -3.54 -8.99
C LEU A 83 -7.94 -2.78 -8.13
N ILE A 84 -9.06 -3.43 -7.86
CA ILE A 84 -10.05 -3.01 -6.86
C ILE A 84 -9.93 -3.91 -5.64
N PHE A 85 -10.04 -3.34 -4.44
CA PHE A 85 -10.01 -4.15 -3.22
C PHE A 85 -11.30 -4.97 -3.10
N THR A 86 -11.16 -6.28 -2.93
CA THR A 86 -12.28 -7.23 -2.81
C THR A 86 -12.56 -7.62 -1.36
N ALA A 87 -11.56 -7.52 -0.48
CA ALA A 87 -11.71 -7.78 0.95
C ALA A 87 -10.84 -6.80 1.75
N ILE A 88 -11.48 -5.75 2.27
CA ILE A 88 -10.87 -4.75 3.15
C ILE A 88 -11.89 -4.33 4.22
N ASP A 89 -11.47 -4.24 5.48
CA ASP A 89 -12.30 -3.68 6.53
C ASP A 89 -12.34 -2.14 6.44
N GLU A 90 -13.40 -1.52 6.96
CA GLU A 90 -13.58 -0.06 6.84
C GLU A 90 -12.54 0.75 7.64
N GLU A 91 -12.02 0.21 8.75
CA GLU A 91 -10.99 0.87 9.54
C GLU A 91 -9.67 0.99 8.75
N LEU A 92 -9.30 -0.08 8.05
CA LEU A 92 -8.15 -0.15 7.17
C LEU A 92 -8.34 0.72 5.93
N ARG A 93 -9.54 0.74 5.35
CA ARG A 93 -9.88 1.66 4.26
C ARG A 93 -9.73 3.12 4.70
N ASP A 94 -10.18 3.45 5.90
CA ASP A 94 -10.04 4.79 6.47
C ASP A 94 -8.57 5.18 6.70
N GLU A 95 -7.69 4.24 7.06
CA GLU A 95 -6.24 4.50 7.11
C GLU A 95 -5.65 4.82 5.73
N ILE A 96 -6.06 4.11 4.67
CA ILE A 96 -5.65 4.44 3.29
C ILE A 96 -6.10 5.86 2.94
N ILE A 97 -7.36 6.20 3.22
CA ILE A 97 -7.92 7.51 2.92
C ILE A 97 -7.14 8.60 3.67
N ARG A 98 -6.88 8.41 4.97
CA ARG A 98 -6.06 9.32 5.78
C ARG A 98 -4.65 9.50 5.19
N PHE A 99 -4.02 8.41 4.78
CA PHE A 99 -2.70 8.43 4.15
C PHE A 99 -2.71 9.25 2.85
N VAL A 100 -3.66 8.98 1.96
CA VAL A 100 -3.78 9.68 0.67
C VAL A 100 -3.97 11.18 0.88
N PHE A 101 -4.90 11.59 1.75
CA PHE A 101 -5.13 13.00 2.03
C PHE A 101 -3.91 13.70 2.63
N LYS A 102 -3.20 13.04 3.55
CA LYS A 102 -1.97 13.57 4.13
C LYS A 102 -0.91 13.78 3.04
N THR A 103 -0.66 12.76 2.23
CA THR A 103 0.33 12.79 1.15
C THR A 103 0.01 13.87 0.12
N GLN A 104 -1.25 13.98 -0.31
CA GLN A 104 -1.69 15.04 -1.24
C GLN A 104 -1.49 16.44 -0.65
N ARG A 105 -1.83 16.63 0.63
CA ARG A 105 -1.63 17.92 1.32
C ARG A 105 -0.15 18.29 1.39
N ASP A 106 0.73 17.33 1.65
CA ASP A 106 2.17 17.57 1.72
C ASP A 106 2.75 17.92 0.34
N MET A 107 2.32 17.23 -0.73
CA MET A 107 2.67 17.57 -2.11
C MET A 107 2.24 18.99 -2.52
N LEU A 108 1.05 19.44 -2.08
CA LEU A 108 0.60 20.81 -2.34
C LEU A 108 1.48 21.84 -1.63
N ARG A 109 1.94 21.56 -0.40
CA ARG A 109 2.85 22.45 0.35
C ARG A 109 4.21 22.58 -0.33
N GLU A 110 4.74 21.51 -0.89
CA GLU A 110 6.02 21.53 -1.61
C GLU A 110 5.94 22.31 -2.92
N LYS A 111 4.80 22.26 -3.62
CA LYS A 111 4.59 23.03 -4.86
C LYS A 111 4.52 24.54 -4.68
N HIS A 112 4.24 25.02 -3.46
CA HIS A 112 4.11 26.44 -3.14
C HIS A 112 5.33 27.00 -2.38
N LYS A 113 6.42 26.23 -2.26
CA LYS A 113 7.74 26.71 -1.83
C LYS A 113 8.61 27.03 -3.04
#